data_AF-D2QV15-F1
#
_entry.id   AF-D2QV15-F1
#
_cell.length_a   1.000
_cell.length_b   1.000
_cell.length_c   1.000
_cell.angle_alpha   90.00
_cell.angle_beta   90.00
_cell.angle_gamma   90.00
#
_symmetry.space_group_name_H-M   'P 1'
#
loop_
_entity.id
_entity.type
_entity.pdbx_description
1 polymer ?
#
loop_
_entity_poly.entity_id
_entity_poly.type
_entity_poly.pdbx_seq_one_letter_code
_entity_poly.pdbx_strand_id
1 'polypeptide(L)'
;MTKLLKIDPYLEKVYPVDINDSLMDVCRQIGARRLTIAGQQSISIDDCSDAAYCDDEALYTKPLPPAFRLRTTGHIIYGCALWHRVTQEGKLQASAWTQSDLTTQVEFLGFIPLADVQTNLSMLDDESLPLDEPDED
;
A
#
# COMPACT_ATOMS: atom_id res chain seq x y z
N MET A 1 15.44 17.64 9.48
CA MET A 1 15.30 16.68 8.38
C MET A 1 15.04 15.33 8.99
N THR A 2 13.94 14.70 8.60
CA THR A 2 13.50 13.41 9.12
C THR A 2 13.98 12.33 8.17
N LYS A 3 14.52 11.23 8.70
CA LYS A 3 15.01 10.11 7.89
C LYS A 3 13.95 9.02 7.88
N LEU A 4 13.38 8.75 6.71
CA LEU A 4 12.39 7.70 6.50
C LEU A 4 13.03 6.53 5.73
N LEU A 5 12.32 5.41 5.67
CA LEU A 5 12.75 4.24 4.89
C LEU A 5 11.92 4.17 3.62
N LYS A 6 12.58 4.16 2.47
CA LYS A 6 11.92 3.92 1.18
C LYS A 6 11.97 2.44 0.85
N ILE A 7 10.80 1.90 0.51
CA ILE A 7 10.61 0.57 -0.07
C ILE A 7 10.50 0.77 -1.57
N ASP A 8 11.42 0.19 -2.33
CA ASP A 8 11.50 0.35 -3.78
C ASP A 8 11.44 -1.02 -4.47
N PRO A 9 10.27 -1.43 -4.97
CA PRO A 9 10.11 -2.74 -5.61
C PRO A 9 10.77 -2.84 -6.97
N TYR A 10 11.12 -1.71 -7.61
CA TYR A 10 11.87 -1.74 -8.87
C TYR A 10 13.35 -2.04 -8.65
N LEU A 11 13.88 -1.70 -7.47
CA LEU A 11 15.25 -1.99 -7.06
C LEU A 11 15.35 -3.21 -6.13
N GLU A 12 14.22 -3.78 -5.73
CA GLU A 12 14.09 -4.85 -4.73
C GLU A 12 14.82 -4.51 -3.42
N LYS A 13 14.71 -3.25 -2.97
CA LYS A 13 15.50 -2.73 -1.85
C LYS A 13 14.70 -1.85 -0.90
N VAL A 14 15.10 -1.89 0.36
CA VAL A 14 14.75 -0.91 1.37
C VAL A 14 15.99 -0.05 1.66
N TYR A 15 15.86 1.27 1.58
CA TYR A 15 16.97 2.18 1.85
C TYR A 15 16.48 3.48 2.49
N PRO A 16 17.32 4.15 3.29
CA PRO A 16 16.92 5.39 3.90
C PRO A 16 16.88 6.54 2.90
N VAL A 17 15.96 7.47 3.12
CA VAL A 17 15.88 8.74 2.40
C VAL A 17 15.67 9.89 3.37
N ASP A 18 16.28 11.03 3.06
CA ASP A 18 16.07 12.28 3.78
C ASP A 18 14.81 12.97 3.27
N ILE A 19 13.97 13.37 4.20
CA ILE A 19 12.67 14.02 3.95
C ILE A 19 12.67 15.35 4.69
N ASN A 20 12.30 16.39 3.94
CA ASN A 20 11.80 17.62 4.50
C ASN A 20 10.32 17.40 4.80
N ASP A 21 9.82 17.83 5.96
CA ASP A 21 8.45 17.54 6.45
C ASP A 21 7.31 18.19 5.61
N SER A 22 7.56 18.46 4.33
CA SER A 22 6.62 18.91 3.31
C SER A 22 6.05 17.71 2.55
N LEU A 23 4.72 17.72 2.37
CA LEU A 23 4.01 16.76 1.52
C LEU A 23 4.59 16.65 0.11
N MET A 24 5.07 17.76 -0.47
CA MET A 24 5.67 17.73 -1.81
C MET A 24 6.94 16.87 -1.85
N ASP A 25 7.74 16.86 -0.79
CA ASP A 25 8.95 16.05 -0.74
C ASP A 25 8.61 14.56 -0.59
N VAL A 26 7.62 14.24 0.25
CA VAL A 26 7.07 12.88 0.39
C VAL A 26 6.59 12.36 -0.97
N CYS A 27 5.73 13.13 -1.67
CA CYS A 27 5.23 12.80 -2.99
C CYS A 27 6.36 12.60 -4.01
N ARG A 28 7.35 13.50 -4.03
CA ARG A 28 8.51 13.42 -4.93
C ARG A 28 9.31 12.14 -4.74
N GLN A 29 9.49 11.69 -3.50
CA GLN A 29 10.33 10.52 -3.18
C GLN A 29 9.73 9.21 -3.68
N ILE A 30 8.41 9.10 -3.74
CA ILE A 30 7.70 7.91 -4.26
C ILE A 30 7.17 8.09 -5.68
N GLY A 31 7.25 9.30 -6.24
CA GLY A 31 6.75 9.60 -7.58
C GLY A 31 5.22 9.73 -7.66
N ALA A 32 4.56 10.02 -6.54
CA ALA A 32 3.11 10.07 -6.43
C ALA A 32 2.55 11.48 -6.57
N ARG A 33 1.31 11.59 -7.05
CA ARG A 33 0.49 12.82 -6.95
C ARG A 33 -0.52 12.73 -5.83
N ARG A 34 -0.99 11.52 -5.53
CA ARG A 34 -1.94 11.22 -4.45
C ARG A 34 -1.34 10.15 -3.57
N LEU A 35 -1.33 10.42 -2.27
CA LEU A 35 -0.86 9.46 -1.28
C LEU A 35 -2.04 8.67 -0.74
N THR A 36 -1.83 7.38 -0.56
CA THR A 36 -2.66 6.53 0.29
C THR A 36 -1.77 5.80 1.30
N ILE A 37 -2.38 5.20 2.32
CA ILE A 37 -1.67 4.38 3.31
C ILE A 37 -1.86 2.91 2.94
N ALA A 38 -0.75 2.22 2.67
CA ALA A 38 -0.72 0.80 2.39
C ALA A 38 0.14 0.07 3.41
N GLY A 39 -0.47 -0.85 4.16
CA GLY A 39 0.20 -1.54 5.25
C GLY A 39 0.36 -0.64 6.47
N GLN A 40 -0.18 -1.11 7.59
CA GLN A 40 -0.06 -0.45 8.88
C GLN A 40 0.28 -1.49 9.93
N GLN A 41 1.14 -1.10 10.87
CA GLN A 41 1.39 -1.84 12.09
C GLN A 41 1.14 -0.93 13.28
N SER A 42 0.25 -1.36 14.17
CA SER A 42 0.09 -0.72 15.47
C SER A 42 1.20 -1.19 16.40
N ILE A 43 1.90 -0.26 17.03
CA ILE A 43 2.89 -0.56 18.07
C ILE A 43 2.23 -0.19 19.41
N SER A 44 1.78 -1.23 20.12
CA SER A 44 0.94 -1.15 21.34
C SER A 44 1.47 -0.33 22.52
N ILE A 45 2.64 0.30 22.41
CA ILE A 45 3.35 0.92 23.52
C ILE A 45 3.12 2.45 23.58
N ASP A 46 2.85 3.13 22.44
CA ASP A 46 2.91 4.60 22.38
C ASP A 46 1.82 5.29 21.54
N ASP A 47 0.65 4.67 21.32
CA ASP A 47 -0.42 5.27 20.49
C ASP A 47 0.05 5.75 19.10
N CYS A 48 1.13 5.17 18.59
CA CYS A 48 1.72 5.46 17.30
C CYS A 48 1.47 4.28 16.36
N SER A 49 1.39 4.58 15.06
CA SER A 49 1.35 3.55 14.02
C SER A 49 2.46 3.76 13.01
N ASP A 50 3.11 2.66 12.67
CA ASP A 50 4.00 2.58 11.54
C ASP A 50 3.15 2.26 10.30
N ALA A 51 3.37 2.98 9.21
CA ALA A 51 2.60 2.85 7.98
C ALA A 51 3.46 3.13 6.75
N ALA A 52 3.02 2.66 5.59
CA ALA A 52 3.63 3.01 4.32
C ALA A 52 2.76 4.00 3.52
N TYR A 53 3.32 5.14 3.13
CA TYR A 53 2.72 5.98 2.10
C TYR A 53 3.06 5.43 0.72
N CYS A 54 2.07 5.20 -0.12
CA CYS A 54 2.27 4.79 -1.52
C CYS A 54 1.45 5.64 -2.49
N ASP A 55 1.71 5.49 -3.78
CA ASP A 55 0.96 6.16 -4.84
C ASP A 55 -0.42 5.50 -5.02
N ASP A 56 -1.48 6.26 -4.73
CA ASP A 56 -2.86 5.82 -4.91
C ASP A 56 -3.20 5.61 -6.39
N GLU A 57 -2.62 6.41 -7.29
CA GLU A 57 -2.92 6.37 -8.73
C GLU A 57 -2.29 5.15 -9.42
N ALA A 58 -1.25 4.57 -8.81
CA ALA A 58 -0.52 3.44 -9.38
C ALA A 58 -1.39 2.17 -9.51
N LEU A 59 -2.43 2.03 -8.67
CA LEU A 59 -3.36 0.90 -8.74
C LEU A 59 -4.29 0.95 -9.97
N TYR A 60 -4.49 2.13 -10.54
CA TYR A 60 -5.41 2.36 -11.65
C TYR A 60 -4.72 2.45 -13.01
N THR A 61 -3.40 2.33 -13.04
CA THR A 61 -2.60 2.45 -14.26
C THR A 61 -2.08 1.09 -14.71
N LYS A 62 -2.15 0.80 -16.02
CA LYS A 62 -1.57 -0.42 -16.61
C LYS A 62 -0.22 -0.11 -17.26
N PRO A 63 0.81 -0.96 -17.11
CA PRO A 63 0.82 -2.17 -16.26
C PRO A 63 0.81 -1.82 -14.77
N LEU A 64 0.30 -2.75 -13.94
CA LEU A 64 0.37 -2.61 -12.49
C LEU A 64 1.84 -2.52 -12.05
N PRO A 65 2.15 -1.74 -11.01
CA PRO A 65 3.49 -1.70 -10.46
C PRO A 65 3.83 -3.04 -9.76
N PRO A 66 5.13 -3.37 -9.63
CA PRO A 66 5.54 -4.48 -8.81
C PRO A 66 5.22 -4.22 -7.33
N ALA A 67 5.09 -5.30 -6.56
CA ALA A 67 4.61 -5.21 -5.18
C ALA A 67 5.51 -5.91 -4.17
N PHE A 68 5.41 -5.45 -2.94
CA PHE A 68 5.89 -6.13 -1.74
C PHE A 68 4.71 -6.59 -0.89
N ARG A 69 4.89 -7.68 -0.15
CA ARG A 69 4.01 -8.08 0.95
C ARG A 69 4.70 -7.82 2.27
N LEU A 70 3.98 -7.17 3.18
CA LEU A 70 4.40 -7.03 4.57
C LEU A 70 4.11 -8.35 5.31
N ARG A 71 5.15 -9.05 5.75
CA ARG A 71 5.04 -10.39 6.37
C ARG A 71 4.23 -10.41 7.66
N THR A 72 4.33 -9.35 8.47
CA THR A 72 3.67 -9.28 9.77
C THR A 72 2.15 -9.23 9.68
N THR A 73 1.60 -8.61 8.63
CA THR A 73 0.16 -8.38 8.48
C THR A 73 -0.42 -8.98 7.21
N GLY A 74 0.40 -9.42 6.26
CA GLY A 74 -0.01 -9.91 4.95
C GLY A 74 -0.39 -8.80 3.95
N HIS A 75 -0.40 -7.53 4.36
CA HIS A 75 -0.76 -6.42 3.47
C HIS A 75 0.18 -6.31 2.26
N ILE A 76 -0.40 -6.01 1.10
CA ILE A 76 0.35 -5.80 -0.13
C ILE A 76 0.53 -4.30 -0.36
N ILE A 77 1.77 -3.91 -0.66
CA ILE A 77 2.21 -2.56 -0.99
C ILE A 77 2.61 -2.57 -2.46
N TYR A 78 1.85 -1.85 -3.28
CA TYR A 78 2.08 -1.73 -4.72
C TYR A 78 2.94 -0.48 -5.02
N GLY A 79 4.00 -0.66 -5.80
CA GLY A 79 4.89 0.43 -6.17
C GLY A 79 5.79 0.92 -5.03
N CYS A 80 6.46 2.05 -5.26
CA CYS A 80 7.32 2.67 -4.28
C CYS A 80 6.52 3.15 -3.07
N ALA A 81 7.06 2.95 -1.87
CA ALA A 81 6.44 3.42 -0.65
C ALA A 81 7.46 4.02 0.33
N LEU A 82 6.99 4.92 1.20
CA LEU A 82 7.76 5.44 2.33
C LEU A 82 7.19 4.89 3.62
N TRP A 83 8.01 4.14 4.35
CA TRP A 83 7.68 3.66 5.68
C TRP A 83 7.98 4.74 6.72
N HIS A 84 6.98 5.08 7.51
CA HIS A 84 7.03 6.17 8.48
C HIS A 84 6.29 5.79 9.76
N ARG A 85 6.65 6.47 10.85
CA ARG A 85 5.87 6.46 12.09
C ARG A 85 5.08 7.74 12.20
N VAL A 86 3.79 7.64 12.54
CA VAL A 86 2.92 8.80 12.77
C VAL A 86 2.39 8.78 14.20
N THR A 87 2.50 9.92 14.88
CA THR A 87 1.92 10.12 16.22
C THR A 87 0.43 10.41 16.14
N GLN A 88 -0.29 10.38 17.26
CA GLN A 88 -1.71 10.76 17.30
C GLN A 88 -1.97 12.19 16.78
N GLU A 89 -1.02 13.10 16.95
CA GLU A 89 -1.12 14.48 16.46
C GLU A 89 -0.78 14.60 14.97
N GLY A 90 -0.56 13.49 14.26
CA GLY A 90 -0.25 13.48 12.83
C GLY A 90 1.18 13.87 12.49
N LYS A 91 2.11 13.85 13.46
CA LYS A 91 3.51 14.21 13.22
C LYS A 91 4.28 13.02 12.68
N LEU A 92 5.05 13.25 11.62
CA LEU A 92 5.99 12.27 11.09
C LEU A 92 7.19 12.13 12.02
N GLN A 93 7.54 10.87 12.29
CA GLN A 93 8.72 10.48 13.04
C GLN A 93 9.50 9.42 12.28
N ALA A 94 10.73 9.18 12.73
CA ALA A 94 11.50 8.04 12.27
C ALA A 94 10.73 6.74 12.55
N SER A 95 10.78 5.83 11.58
CA SER A 95 10.27 4.46 11.69
C SER A 95 10.75 3.78 12.97
N ALA A 96 9.88 3.00 13.62
CA ALA A 96 10.30 2.18 14.75
C ALA A 96 11.21 1.03 14.28
N TRP A 97 10.97 0.52 13.08
CA TRP A 97 11.82 -0.45 12.43
C TRP A 97 13.07 0.18 11.84
N THR A 98 14.19 -0.52 12.01
CA THR A 98 15.41 -0.23 11.27
C THR A 98 15.28 -0.66 9.82
N GLN A 99 16.22 -0.21 8.97
CA GLN A 99 16.30 -0.68 7.58
C GLN A 99 16.40 -2.22 7.51
N SER A 100 17.20 -2.83 8.37
CA SER A 100 17.38 -4.29 8.42
C SER A 100 16.10 -5.02 8.83
N ASP A 101 15.38 -4.47 9.82
CA ASP A 101 14.09 -5.03 10.25
C ASP A 101 13.10 -5.00 9.09
N LEU A 102 12.87 -3.83 8.50
CA LEU A 102 11.90 -3.66 7.42
C LEU A 102 12.29 -4.50 6.18
N THR A 103 13.57 -4.61 5.85
CA THR A 103 14.06 -5.49 4.77
C THR A 103 13.66 -6.95 5.02
N THR A 104 13.70 -7.41 6.26
CA THR A 104 13.33 -8.78 6.63
C THR A 104 11.80 -8.97 6.63
N GLN A 105 11.06 -7.90 6.92
CA GLN A 105 9.60 -7.90 7.00
C GLN A 105 8.90 -7.71 5.66
N VAL A 106 9.59 -7.28 4.60
CA VAL A 106 9.00 -7.18 3.26
C VAL A 106 9.40 -8.37 2.38
N GLU A 107 8.45 -8.86 1.60
CA GLU A 107 8.67 -9.94 0.64
C GLU A 107 8.31 -9.47 -0.77
N PHE A 108 9.28 -9.51 -1.68
CA PHE A 108 9.04 -9.11 -3.06
C PHE A 108 8.14 -10.12 -3.76
N LEU A 109 7.03 -9.64 -4.33
CA LEU A 109 6.08 -10.47 -5.06
C LEU A 109 6.21 -10.31 -6.59
N GLY A 110 6.98 -9.31 -7.05
CA GLY A 110 7.02 -8.96 -8.47
C GLY A 110 5.72 -8.34 -8.96
N PHE A 111 5.40 -8.57 -10.23
CA PHE A 111 4.21 -8.05 -10.87
C PHE A 111 3.03 -9.01 -10.64
N ILE A 112 2.24 -8.71 -9.62
CA ILE A 112 1.04 -9.48 -9.27
C ILE A 112 -0.25 -8.70 -9.59
N PRO A 113 -1.39 -9.38 -9.78
CA PRO A 113 -2.69 -8.72 -9.81
C PRO A 113 -2.97 -7.94 -8.53
N LEU A 114 -3.92 -6.99 -8.59
CA LEU A 114 -4.44 -6.32 -7.40
C LEU A 114 -5.08 -7.36 -6.46
N ALA A 115 -4.65 -7.35 -5.20
CA ALA A 115 -5.33 -8.08 -4.13
C ALA A 115 -6.75 -7.53 -4.01
N ASP A 116 -7.73 -8.42 -4.09
CA ASP A 116 -9.17 -8.16 -4.19
C ASP A 116 -9.68 -7.47 -5.46
N VAL A 117 -9.23 -7.96 -6.62
CA VAL A 117 -10.14 -8.22 -7.76
C VAL A 117 -10.64 -9.67 -7.77
N GLN A 118 -10.18 -10.53 -6.85
CA GLN A 118 -10.59 -11.94 -6.76
C GLN A 118 -11.91 -12.20 -6.01
N THR A 119 -12.49 -11.22 -5.32
CA THR A 119 -13.66 -11.44 -4.45
C THR A 119 -15.03 -11.26 -5.13
N ASN A 120 -15.10 -10.85 -6.40
CA ASN A 120 -16.39 -10.52 -7.05
C ASN A 120 -16.64 -11.12 -8.45
N LEU A 121 -15.83 -12.05 -8.93
CA LEU A 121 -16.16 -12.81 -10.16
C LEU A 121 -16.91 -14.12 -9.87
N SER A 122 -16.96 -14.58 -8.62
CA SER A 122 -17.69 -15.78 -8.21
C SER A 122 -19.12 -15.51 -7.69
N MET A 123 -19.63 -14.29 -7.84
CA MET A 123 -20.99 -13.90 -7.42
C MET A 123 -21.87 -13.40 -8.56
N LEU A 124 -21.47 -13.61 -9.82
CA LEU A 124 -22.26 -13.23 -11.01
C LEU A 124 -22.84 -14.45 -11.75
N ASP A 125 -23.19 -15.50 -11.01
CA ASP A 125 -23.73 -16.72 -11.61
C ASP A 125 -24.92 -17.27 -10.80
N ASP A 126 -25.85 -16.40 -10.41
CA ASP A 126 -27.23 -16.82 -10.14
C ASP A 126 -28.15 -15.60 -10.04
N GLU A 127 -28.78 -15.19 -11.15
CA GLU A 127 -30.15 -14.66 -11.15
C GLU A 127 -30.74 -14.92 -12.54
N SER A 128 -31.26 -16.13 -12.69
CA SER A 128 -32.17 -16.49 -13.76
C SER A 128 -33.43 -15.62 -13.61
N LEU A 129 -33.57 -14.57 -14.43
CA LEU A 129 -34.81 -13.80 -14.48
C LEU A 129 -35.95 -14.71 -14.97
N PRO A 130 -37.07 -14.84 -14.24
CA PRO A 130 -38.25 -15.45 -14.82
C PRO A 130 -38.80 -14.50 -15.89
N LEU A 131 -38.80 -14.96 -17.14
CA LEU A 131 -39.56 -14.35 -18.22
C LEU A 131 -41.02 -14.71 -17.99
N ASP A 132 -41.80 -13.79 -17.41
CA ASP A 132 -43.27 -13.88 -17.51
C ASP A 132 -43.64 -13.60 -18.98
N GLU A 133 -44.16 -14.62 -19.66
CA GLU A 133 -44.78 -14.47 -20.98
C GLU A 133 -46.03 -13.59 -20.85
N PRO A 134 -46.30 -12.69 -21.82
CA PRO A 134 -47.57 -11.98 -21.84
C PRO A 134 -48.67 -12.95 -22.29
N ASP A 135 -49.65 -13.22 -21.42
CA ASP A 135 -50.89 -13.89 -21.83
C ASP A 135 -51.63 -13.00 -22.84
N GLU A 136 -51.72 -13.47 -24.08
CA GLU A 136 -52.69 -13.01 -25.08
C GLU A 136 -54.06 -13.65 -24.79
N ASP A 137 -55.05 -12.83 -24.41
CA ASP A 137 -56.42 -12.79 -24.97
C ASP A 137 -57.35 -11.83 -24.21
#